data_AF-A0A2J5PJN2-F1
#
_entry.id   AF-A0A2J5PJN2-F1
#
_cell.length_a   1.000
_cell.length_b   1.000
_cell.length_c   1.000
_cell.angle_alpha   90.00
_cell.angle_beta   90.00
_cell.angle_gamma   90.00
#
_symmetry.space_group_name_H-M   'P 1'
#
loop_
_entity.id
_entity.type
_entity.pdbx_description
1 polymer ?
#
loop_
_entity_poly.entity_id
_entity_poly.type
_entity_poly.pdbx_seq_one_letter_code
_entity_poly.pdbx_strand_id
1 'polypeptide(L)' 'NNEPEAIKNKITAANYILSRTFLSRSGVMRTLAKLKQLGAIQLHRGILVTMNQLPPSLKLSE' A
#
# COMPACT_ATOMS: atom_id res chain seq x y z
N ASN A 1 11.17 -13.69 -2.26
CA ASN A 1 10.78 -12.65 -1.27
C ASN A 1 9.86 -13.24 -0.21
N ASN A 2 10.43 -13.89 0.82
CA ASN A 2 9.71 -14.43 1.97
C ASN A 2 9.98 -13.55 3.20
N GLU A 3 9.34 -12.38 3.28
CA GLU A 3 9.23 -11.71 4.57
C GLU A 3 8.23 -12.47 5.45
N PRO A 4 8.55 -12.73 6.73
CA PRO A 4 7.70 -13.51 7.61
C PRO A 4 6.30 -12.89 7.73
N GLU A 5 5.25 -13.71 7.66
CA GLU A 5 3.85 -13.30 7.80
C GLU A 5 3.59 -12.49 9.07
N ALA A 6 4.39 -12.73 10.12
CA ALA A 6 4.36 -11.99 11.36
C ALA A 6 4.63 -10.47 11.18
N ILE A 7 5.46 -10.08 10.20
CA ILE A 7 5.70 -8.67 9.90
C ILE A 7 4.50 -8.10 9.15
N LYS A 8 4.00 -8.82 8.12
CA LYS A 8 2.83 -8.40 7.32
C LYS A 8 1.61 -8.12 8.18
N ASN A 9 1.36 -8.92 9.23
CA ASN A 9 0.18 -8.83 10.06
C ASN A 9 0.29 -7.89 11.28
N LYS A 10 1.47 -7.30 11.54
CA LYS A 10 1.69 -6.43 12.71
C LYS A 10 2.03 -4.99 12.36
N ILE A 11 2.36 -4.71 11.09
CA ILE A 11 2.70 -3.37 10.63
C ILE A 11 1.60 -2.85 9.70
N THR A 12 1.28 -1.55 9.81
CA THR A 12 0.42 -0.92 8.83
C THR A 12 1.15 -0.80 7.50
N ALA A 13 0.40 -0.88 6.39
CA ALA A 13 0.97 -0.66 5.05
C ALA A 13 1.73 0.67 4.97
N ALA A 14 1.22 1.70 5.66
CA ALA A 14 1.85 3.00 5.76
C ALA A 14 3.23 2.94 6.44
N ASN A 15 3.32 2.35 7.63
CA ASN A 15 4.56 2.27 8.39
C ASN A 15 5.59 1.39 7.67
N TYR A 16 5.14 0.32 7.03
CA TYR A 16 6.02 -0.52 6.21
C TYR A 16 6.65 0.29 5.07
N ILE A 17 5.83 1.00 4.28
CA ILE A 17 6.32 1.81 3.16
C ILE A 17 7.24 2.93 3.67
N LEU A 18 6.87 3.61 4.76
CA LEU A 18 7.69 4.67 5.36
C LEU A 18 9.03 4.16 5.88
N SER A 19 9.09 2.93 6.41
CA SER A 19 10.35 2.34 6.87
C SER A 19 11.30 1.92 5.74
N ARG A 20 10.76 1.75 4.53
CA ARG A 20 11.46 1.20 3.36
C ARG A 20 11.70 2.24 2.26
N THR A 21 11.14 3.45 2.41
CA THR A 21 11.23 4.53 1.42
C THR A 21 11.51 5.86 2.12
N PHE A 22 12.05 6.83 1.38
CA PHE A 22 12.26 8.20 1.88
C PHE A 22 11.05 9.11 1.63
N LEU A 23 9.87 8.53 1.43
CA LEU A 23 8.65 9.28 1.14
C LEU A 23 8.09 9.92 2.41
N SER A 24 7.44 11.07 2.24
CA SER A 24 6.71 11.70 3.34
C SER A 24 5.47 10.86 3.71
N ARG A 25 5.10 10.90 5.00
CA ARG A 25 3.87 10.26 5.50
C ARG A 25 2.63 10.69 4.73
N SER A 26 2.53 11.98 4.37
CA SER A 26 1.40 12.50 3.59
C SER A 26 1.37 11.95 2.16
N GLY A 27 2.54 11.80 1.51
CA GLY A 27 2.65 11.18 0.18
C GLY A 27 2.23 9.71 0.19
N VAL A 28 2.76 8.94 1.15
CA VAL A 28 2.40 7.52 1.32
C VAL A 28 0.90 7.36 1.56
N MET A 29 0.32 8.19 2.43
CA MET A 29 -1.11 8.14 2.72
C MET A 29 -1.97 8.50 1.51
N ARG A 30 -1.57 9.51 0.73
CA ARG A 30 -2.25 9.90 -0.51
C ARG A 30 -2.25 8.76 -1.53
N THR A 31 -1.10 8.11 -1.71
CA THR A 31 -0.97 6.94 -2.61
C THR A 31 -1.82 5.77 -2.14
N LEU A 32 -1.76 5.41 -0.85
CA LEU A 32 -2.58 4.33 -0.29
C LEU A 32 -4.08 4.62 -0.41
N ALA A 33 -4.51 5.87 -0.17
CA ALA A 33 -5.90 6.27 -0.35
C ALA A 33 -6.34 6.12 -1.82
N LYS A 34 -5.50 6.57 -2.76
CA LYS A 34 -5.78 6.43 -4.21
C LYS A 34 -5.86 4.95 -4.62
N LEU A 35 -4.92 4.12 -4.18
CA LEU A 35 -4.93 2.68 -4.47
C LEU A 35 -6.16 1.99 -3.87
N LYS A 36 -6.57 2.36 -2.65
CA LYS A 36 -7.79 1.85 -2.02
C LYS A 36 -9.03 2.27 -2.80
N GLN A 37 -9.11 3.53 -3.21
CA GLN A 37 -10.23 4.05 -4.01
C GLN A 37 -10.35 3.36 -5.37
N LEU A 38 -9.22 3.02 -5.99
CA LEU A 38 -9.18 2.27 -7.25
C LEU A 38 -9.51 0.77 -7.09
N GLY A 39 -9.76 0.30 -5.87
CA GLY A 39 -10.00 -1.12 -5.58
C GLY A 39 -8.75 -1.99 -5.77
N ALA A 40 -7.58 -1.38 -5.91
CA ALA A 40 -6.31 -2.05 -6.13
C ALA A 40 -5.73 -2.67 -4.85
N ILE A 41 -6.08 -2.11 -3.68
CA ILE A 41 -5.69 -2.68 -2.38
C ILE A 41 -6.87 -2.69 -1.42
N GLN A 42 -6.88 -3.68 -0.53
CA GLN A 42 -7.74 -3.70 0.64
C GLN A 42 -6.91 -3.62 1.91
N LEU A 43 -7.27 -2.67 2.75
CA LEU A 43 -6.66 -2.47 4.06
C LEU A 43 -7.67 -2.84 5.14
N HIS A 44 -7.29 -3.71 6.07
CA HIS A 44 -8.08 -4.02 7.27
C HIS A 44 -7.33 -3.50 8.50
N ARG A 45 -7.92 -2.57 9.25
CA ARG A 45 -7.26 -1.88 10.39
C ARG A 45 -5.86 -1.31 10.03
N GLY A 46 -5.67 -0.90 8.78
CA GLY A 46 -4.39 -0.35 8.26
C GLY A 46 -3.39 -1.39 7.77
N ILE A 47 -3.67 -2.68 7.92
CA ILE A 47 -2.85 -3.79 7.41
C ILE A 47 -3.28 -4.11 5.98
N LEU A 48 -2.33 -4.33 5.08
CA LEU A 48 -2.60 -4.77 3.70
C LEU A 48 -3.03 -6.24 3.70
N VAL A 49 -4.30 -6.49 3.34
CA VAL A 49 -4.87 -7.84 3.30
C VAL A 49 -4.93 -8.39 1.88
N THR A 50 -5.29 -7.54 0.92
CA THR A 50 -5.48 -7.94 -0.47
C THR A 50 -4.82 -6.93 -1.40
N MET A 51 -4.17 -7.43 -2.43
CA MET A 51 -3.69 -6.64 -3.57
C MET A 51 -4.38 -7.18 -4.82
N ASN A 52 -5.24 -6.36 -5.42
CA ASN A 52 -5.90 -6.64 -6.68
C ASN A 52 -5.07 -6.09 -7.83
N GLN A 53 -5.28 -6.60 -9.04
CA GLN A 53 -4.65 -6.04 -10.22
C GLN A 53 -5.19 -4.62 -10.44
N LEU A 54 -4.27 -3.65 -10.59
CA LEU A 54 -4.65 -2.30 -10.95
C LEU A 54 -5.31 -2.31 -12.34
N PRO A 55 -6.36 -1.50 -12.56
CA PRO A 55 -6.91 -1.35 -13.89
C PRO A 55 -5.83 -0.81 -14.84
N PRO A 56 -5.70 -1.35 -16.07
CA PRO A 56 -4.66 -0.95 -17.03
C PRO A 56 -4.75 0.53 -17.45
N SER A 57 -5.83 1.23 -17.10
CA SER A 57 -6.02 2.67 -17.30
C SER A 57 -5.25 3.54 -16.31
N LEU A 58 -4.65 3.00 -15.24
CA LEU A 58 -3.67 3.74 -14.45
C LEU A 58 -2.31 3.75 -15.17
N LYS A 59 -2.29 4.29 -16.39
CA LYS A 59 -1.05 4.84 -16.92
C LYS A 59 -0.73 6.04 -16.04
N LEU A 60 0.32 5.92 -15.24
CA LEU A 60 0.99 7.07 -14.66
C LEU A 60 1.38 7.92 -15.89
N SER A 61 0.63 8.98 -16.15
CA SER A 61 0.88 9.87 -17.28
C SER A 61 2.35 10.29 -17.21
N GLU A 62 3.08 10.02 -18.30
CA GLU A 62 4.47 10.37 -18.52
C GLU A 62 4.73 11.88 -18.38
#